data_AF-A0A819FH66-F1
#
_entry.id   AF-A0A819FH66-F1
#
_cell.length_a   1.000
_cell.length_b   1.000
_cell.length_c   1.000
_cell.angle_alpha   90.00
_cell.angle_beta   90.00
_cell.angle_gamma   90.00
#
_symmetry.space_group_name_H-M   'P 1'
#
loop_
_entity.id
_entity.type
_entity.pdbx_description
1 polymer ?
#
loop_
_entity_poly.entity_id
_entity_poly.type
_entity_poly.pdbx_seq_one_letter_code
_entity_poly.pdbx_strand_id
1 'polypeptide(L)'
;MGEGLYKPPSYEKIEDLRDRTYKKIQAIIASAVANTEGNGKDTYLLLGPIGTGAFANDITMIAEIFSEILNGPLMDSEKPIRYAFDKIWFVSIDNLDVFADKFKNEI
;
A
#
# COMPACT_ATOMS: atom_id res chain seq x y z
N MET A 1 -22.48 19.30 35.75
CA MET A 1 -22.56 18.19 34.78
C MET A 1 -21.37 18.37 33.84
N GLY A 2 -20.31 17.59 34.01
CA GLY A 2 -19.09 17.72 33.21
C GLY A 2 -19.25 16.95 31.92
N GLU A 3 -19.13 17.65 30.78
CA GLU A 3 -18.99 17.02 29.48
C GLU A 3 -17.67 16.22 29.48
N GLY A 4 -17.76 14.91 29.24
CA GLY A 4 -16.58 14.07 29.17
C GLY A 4 -15.64 14.56 28.07
N LEU A 5 -14.33 14.58 28.36
CA LEU A 5 -13.26 14.93 27.41
C LEU A 5 -13.20 14.02 26.18
N TYR A 6 -13.98 12.94 26.17
CA TYR A 6 -14.08 12.04 25.04
C TYR A 6 -14.98 12.65 23.96
N LYS A 7 -14.34 13.28 22.97
CA LYS A 7 -14.97 13.46 21.65
C LYS A 7 -14.68 12.19 20.85
N PRO A 8 -15.68 11.34 20.55
CA PRO A 8 -15.45 10.27 19.57
C PRO A 8 -14.93 10.92 18.29
N PRO A 9 -13.96 10.31 17.60
CA PRO A 9 -13.50 10.84 16.32
C PRO A 9 -14.74 11.06 15.45
N SER A 10 -14.97 12.31 15.06
CA SER A 10 -16.02 12.66 14.11
C SER A 10 -15.75 11.79 12.90
N TYR A 11 -16.68 10.89 12.55
CA TYR A 11 -16.59 9.95 11.43
C TYR A 11 -15.69 10.54 10.34
N GLU A 12 -14.43 10.10 10.34
CA GLU A 12 -13.41 10.65 9.46
C GLU A 12 -13.94 10.44 8.05
N LYS A 13 -13.97 11.50 7.23
CA LYS A 13 -14.46 11.35 5.87
C LYS A 13 -13.61 10.27 5.22
N ILE A 14 -14.21 9.37 4.44
CA ILE A 14 -13.50 8.23 3.81
C ILE A 14 -12.23 8.69 3.05
N GLU A 15 -12.27 9.90 2.49
CA GLU A 15 -11.12 10.58 1.87
C GLU A 15 -9.92 10.73 2.83
N ASP A 16 -10.15 11.07 4.11
CA ASP A 16 -9.10 11.17 5.13
C ASP A 16 -8.48 9.81 5.48
N LEU A 17 -9.26 8.72 5.39
CA LEU A 17 -8.75 7.37 5.64
C LEU A 17 -7.88 6.88 4.49
N ARG A 18 -8.34 7.05 3.24
CA ARG A 18 -7.59 6.67 2.05
C ARG A 18 -6.25 7.41 2.02
N ASP A 19 -6.25 8.74 2.21
CA ASP A 19 -5.04 9.56 2.13
C ASP A 19 -4.01 9.20 3.20
N ARG A 20 -4.45 8.96 4.44
CA ARG A 20 -3.54 8.51 5.51
C ARG A 20 -2.98 7.12 5.25
N THR A 21 -3.81 6.23 4.70
CA THR A 21 -3.39 4.88 4.34
C THR A 21 -2.38 4.91 3.19
N TYR A 22 -2.64 5.71 2.17
CA TYR A 22 -1.72 5.98 1.06
C TYR A 22 -0.37 6.47 1.56
N LYS A 23 -0.34 7.53 2.38
CA LYS A 23 0.92 8.08 2.93
C LYS A 23 1.71 7.06 3.74
N LYS A 24 1.03 6.21 4.52
CA LYS A 24 1.68 5.14 5.29
C LYS A 24 2.28 4.07 4.38
N ILE A 25 1.51 3.57 3.41
CA ILE A 25 2.02 2.56 2.45
C ILE A 25 3.16 3.16 1.63
N GLN A 26 3.04 4.41 1.18
CA GLN A 26 4.08 5.11 0.44
C GLN A 26 5.39 5.19 1.23
N ALA A 27 5.32 5.54 2.52
CA ALA A 27 6.50 5.58 3.39
C ALA A 27 7.15 4.20 3.57
N ILE A 28 6.34 3.14 3.69
CA ILE A 28 6.83 1.75 3.78
C ILE A 28 7.54 1.36 2.49
N ILE A 29 6.93 1.62 1.33
CA ILE A 29 7.52 1.28 0.03
C ILE A 29 8.79 2.09 -0.22
N ALA A 30 8.79 3.39 0.05
CA ALA A 30 9.99 4.23 -0.07
C ALA A 30 11.14 3.70 0.81
N SER A 31 10.83 3.27 2.03
CA SER A 31 11.82 2.66 2.92
C SER A 31 12.33 1.32 2.38
N ALA A 32 11.47 0.51 1.77
CA ALA A 32 11.88 -0.73 1.12
C ALA A 32 12.80 -0.46 -0.08
N VAL A 33 12.46 0.51 -0.94
CA VAL A 33 13.27 0.95 -2.10
C VAL A 33 14.67 1.41 -1.67
N ALA A 34 14.78 2.14 -0.55
CA ALA A 34 16.08 2.59 -0.05
C ALA A 34 17.04 1.42 0.28
N ASN A 35 16.51 0.22 0.54
CA ASN A 35 17.30 -0.97 0.87
C ASN A 35 17.71 -1.81 -0.35
N THR A 36 17.35 -1.41 -1.57
CA THR A 36 17.56 -2.23 -2.79
C THR A 36 18.82 -1.86 -3.57
N GLU A 37 19.62 -0.93 -3.04
CA GLU A 37 20.79 -0.33 -3.71
C GLU A 37 20.48 0.23 -5.12
N GLY A 38 19.20 0.43 -5.43
CA GLY A 38 18.71 1.01 -6.69
C GLY A 38 18.81 0.12 -7.94
N ASN A 39 19.29 -1.13 -7.82
CA ASN A 39 19.44 -2.04 -8.97
C ASN A 39 18.40 -3.16 -9.02
N GLY A 40 17.64 -3.34 -7.93
CA GLY A 40 16.57 -4.34 -7.80
C GLY A 40 17.00 -5.79 -7.84
N LYS A 41 18.29 -6.08 -8.04
CA LYS A 41 18.80 -7.45 -8.12
C LYS A 41 18.70 -8.12 -6.75
N ASP A 42 18.27 -9.37 -6.75
CA ASP A 42 18.14 -10.22 -5.54
C ASP A 42 17.32 -9.56 -4.42
N THR A 43 16.46 -8.61 -4.77
CA THR A 43 15.64 -7.84 -3.84
C THR A 43 14.18 -8.26 -4.00
N TYR A 44 13.59 -8.75 -2.91
CA TYR A 44 12.25 -9.30 -2.90
C TYR A 44 11.36 -8.53 -1.92
N LEU A 45 10.14 -8.22 -2.35
CA LEU A 45 9.14 -7.58 -1.51
C LEU A 45 7.93 -8.50 -1.33
N LEU A 46 7.63 -8.84 -0.07
CA LEU A 46 6.43 -9.59 0.28
C LEU A 46 5.43 -8.64 0.94
N LEU A 47 4.25 -8.54 0.34
CA LEU A 47 3.16 -7.68 0.77
C LEU A 47 1.92 -8.52 1.07
N GLY A 48 1.00 -7.96 1.84
CA GLY A 48 -0.31 -8.54 2.08
C GLY A 48 -1.38 -7.45 2.09
N PRO A 49 -2.67 -7.82 2.18
CA PRO A 49 -3.77 -6.88 2.25
C PRO A 49 -3.81 -6.20 3.63
N ILE A 50 -3.00 -5.15 3.80
CA ILE A 50 -2.78 -4.50 5.11
C ILE A 50 -4.09 -3.96 5.69
N GLY A 51 -4.45 -4.46 6.87
CA GLY A 51 -5.57 -3.96 7.66
C GLY A 51 -6.96 -4.38 7.16
N THR A 52 -7.07 -5.31 6.22
CA THR A 52 -8.39 -5.74 5.70
C THR A 52 -9.10 -6.77 6.59
N GLY A 53 -8.38 -7.39 7.52
CA GLY A 53 -8.95 -8.28 8.55
C GLY A 53 -9.54 -7.51 9.73
N ALA A 54 -8.86 -7.53 10.88
CA ALA A 54 -9.38 -6.95 12.12
C ALA A 54 -9.66 -5.43 12.06
N PHE A 55 -8.97 -4.70 11.19
CA PHE A 55 -9.17 -3.25 11.00
C PHE A 55 -10.21 -2.93 9.93
N ALA A 56 -10.75 -3.95 9.25
CA ALA A 56 -11.83 -3.85 8.26
C ALA A 56 -11.60 -2.78 7.17
N ASN A 57 -10.35 -2.54 6.77
CA ASN A 57 -10.07 -1.69 5.61
C ASN A 57 -10.66 -2.32 4.35
N ASP A 58 -11.18 -1.49 3.45
CA ASP A 58 -11.64 -1.94 2.15
C ASP A 58 -10.48 -2.50 1.33
N ILE A 59 -10.58 -3.75 0.90
CA ILE A 59 -9.49 -4.44 0.21
C ILE A 59 -9.22 -3.86 -1.19
N THR A 60 -10.27 -3.41 -1.88
CA THR A 60 -10.14 -2.79 -3.21
C THR A 60 -9.35 -1.50 -3.10
N MET A 61 -9.67 -0.66 -2.12
CA MET A 61 -8.91 0.57 -1.81
C MET A 61 -7.44 0.26 -1.50
N ILE A 62 -7.15 -0.77 -0.71
CA ILE A 62 -5.76 -1.16 -0.41
C ILE A 62 -5.03 -1.62 -1.68
N ALA A 63 -5.66 -2.46 -2.50
CA ALA A 63 -5.08 -2.91 -3.78
C ALA A 63 -4.83 -1.72 -4.73
N GLU A 64 -5.76 -0.77 -4.81
CA GLU A 64 -5.61 0.47 -5.59
C GLU A 64 -4.43 1.31 -5.12
N ILE A 65 -4.32 1.54 -3.80
CA ILE A 65 -3.19 2.29 -3.22
C ILE A 65 -1.86 1.61 -3.55
N PHE A 66 -1.76 0.28 -3.42
CA PHE A 66 -0.55 -0.44 -3.81
C PHE A 66 -0.24 -0.29 -5.30
N SER A 67 -1.24 -0.40 -6.18
CA SER A 67 -1.06 -0.21 -7.63
C SER A 67 -0.53 1.18 -7.94
N GLU A 68 -1.17 2.22 -7.39
CA GLU A 68 -0.78 3.62 -7.60
C GLU A 68 0.67 3.88 -7.15
N ILE A 69 1.06 3.36 -5.98
CA ILE A 69 2.40 3.59 -5.44
C ILE A 69 3.45 2.80 -6.24
N LEU A 70 3.23 1.51 -6.50
CA LEU A 70 4.21 0.66 -7.20
C LEU A 70 4.39 1.07 -8.67
N ASN A 71 3.35 1.66 -9.28
CA ASN A 71 3.38 2.17 -10.64
C ASN A 71 3.76 3.65 -10.74
N GLY A 72 3.85 4.33 -9.60
CA GLY A 72 4.39 5.69 -9.51
C GLY A 72 5.89 5.73 -9.85
N PRO A 73 6.42 6.91 -10.20
CA PRO A 73 7.81 7.09 -10.60
C PRO A 73 8.76 6.76 -9.44
N LEU A 74 9.81 6.00 -9.73
CA LEU A 74 10.96 5.85 -8.84
C LEU A 74 11.73 7.18 -8.82
N MET A 75 12.17 7.64 -7.64
CA MET A 75 12.84 8.94 -7.50
C MET A 75 13.94 9.14 -8.56
N ASP A 76 13.87 10.26 -9.28
CA ASP A 76 14.78 10.64 -10.37
C ASP A 76 14.87 9.66 -11.55
N SER A 77 13.88 8.76 -11.70
CA SER A 77 13.78 7.77 -12.76
C SER A 77 12.43 7.84 -13.47
N GLU A 78 12.44 7.60 -14.79
CA GLU A 78 11.21 7.44 -15.58
C GLU A 78 10.57 6.05 -15.37
N LYS A 79 11.27 5.13 -14.70
CA LYS A 79 10.75 3.79 -14.42
C LYS A 79 9.87 3.78 -13.18
N PRO A 80 8.82 2.94 -13.14
CA PRO A 80 8.02 2.74 -11.95
C PRO A 80 8.80 2.19 -10.74
N ILE A 81 8.34 2.50 -9.53
CA ILE A 81 8.90 2.02 -8.25
C ILE A 81 9.08 0.50 -8.20
N ARG A 82 8.16 -0.27 -8.79
CA ARG A 82 8.25 -1.74 -8.79
C ARG A 82 9.56 -2.28 -9.37
N TYR A 83 10.23 -1.55 -10.25
CA TYR A 83 11.52 -1.94 -10.83
C TYR A 83 12.70 -1.81 -9.85
N ALA A 84 12.48 -1.24 -8.67
CA ALA A 84 13.44 -1.30 -7.58
C ALA A 84 13.51 -2.69 -6.93
N PHE A 85 12.67 -3.64 -7.32
CA PHE A 85 12.60 -5.01 -6.80
C PHE A 85 12.65 -6.02 -7.95
N ASP A 86 13.29 -7.18 -7.73
CA ASP A 86 13.31 -8.30 -8.68
C ASP A 86 11.91 -8.91 -8.78
N LYS A 87 11.30 -9.17 -7.60
CA LYS A 87 9.93 -9.67 -7.51
C LYS A 87 9.16 -9.05 -6.34
N ILE A 88 7.87 -8.87 -6.57
CA ILE A 88 6.90 -8.49 -5.56
C ILE A 88 5.85 -9.59 -5.48
N TRP A 89 5.60 -10.10 -4.27
CA TRP A 89 4.56 -11.10 -4.02
C TRP A 89 3.51 -10.54 -3.08
N PHE A 90 2.25 -10.63 -3.50
CA PHE A 90 1.11 -10.44 -2.60
C PHE A 90 0.73 -11.80 -2.01
N VAL A 91 0.83 -11.92 -0.69
CA VAL A 91 0.57 -13.14 0.07
C VAL A 91 -0.58 -12.89 1.03
N SER A 92 -1.62 -13.70 0.93
CA SER A 92 -2.77 -13.69 1.83
C SER A 92 -3.40 -15.07 1.85
N ILE A 93 -4.08 -15.40 2.95
CA ILE A 93 -4.89 -16.60 3.07
C ILE A 93 -6.24 -16.45 2.37
N ASP A 94 -6.74 -15.22 2.23
CA ASP A 94 -8.03 -14.90 1.63
C ASP A 94 -7.94 -13.67 0.69
N ASN A 95 -8.86 -13.56 -0.26
CA ASN A 95 -9.09 -12.37 -1.09
C ASN A 95 -7.90 -11.90 -1.96
N LEU A 96 -7.02 -12.81 -2.37
CA LEU A 96 -5.94 -12.51 -3.33
C LEU A 96 -6.47 -12.15 -4.72
N ASP A 97 -7.65 -12.62 -5.09
CA ASP A 97 -8.23 -12.38 -6.42
C ASP A 97 -8.39 -10.88 -6.73
N VAL A 98 -8.70 -10.05 -5.72
CA VAL A 98 -8.81 -8.60 -5.87
C VAL A 98 -7.46 -7.97 -6.25
N PHE A 99 -6.38 -8.43 -5.63
CA PHE A 99 -5.03 -8.00 -5.97
C PHE A 99 -4.61 -8.54 -7.34
N ALA A 100 -4.91 -9.82 -7.62
CA ALA A 100 -4.62 -10.42 -8.91
C ALA A 100 -5.30 -9.65 -10.04
N ASP A 101 -6.57 -9.31 -9.91
CA ASP A 101 -7.32 -8.55 -10.92
C ASP A 101 -6.77 -7.13 -11.11
N LYS A 102 -6.34 -6.47 -10.02
CA LYS A 102 -5.73 -5.14 -10.12
C LYS A 102 -4.40 -5.16 -10.86
N PHE A 103 -3.56 -6.17 -10.61
CA PHE A 103 -2.22 -6.25 -11.20
C PHE A 103 -2.15 -7.05 -12.51
N LYS A 104 -3.18 -7.81 -12.88
CA LYS A 104 -3.28 -8.57 -14.15
C LYS A 104 -3.11 -7.73 -15.41
N ASN A 105 -3.42 -6.44 -15.33
CA ASN A 105 -3.34 -5.51 -16.47
C ASN A 105 -2.12 -4.59 -16.41
N GLU A 106 -1.31 -4.66 -15.35
CA GLU A 106 -0.28 -3.67 -15.06
C GLU A 106 1.13 -4.27 -14.94
N ILE A 107 1.30 -5.59 -14.74
CA ILE A 107 2.59 -6.28 -14.57
C ILE A 107 2.75 -7.43 -15.56
#